data_AF-A0A368NBZ6-F1
#
_entry.id   AF-A0A368NBZ6-F1
#
_cell.length_a   1.000
_cell.length_b   1.000
_cell.length_c   1.000
_cell.angle_alpha   90.00
_cell.angle_beta   90.00
_cell.angle_gamma   90.00
#
_symmetry.space_group_name_H-M   'P 1'
#
loop_
_entity.id
_entity.type
_entity.pdbx_description
1 polymer ?
#
loop_
_entity_poly.entity_id
_entity_poly.type
_entity_poly.pdbx_seq_one_letter_code
_entity_poly.pdbx_strand_id
1 'polypeptide(L)'
;MNSNIHPGDEWPGYYRGYRLQTNPDGDVWWQVYQGTDRLYVEPTPDELADNLLSLKRLGGRVRVTEDNSVITRVEEGDDYEVRYVGELPSADKLVPQDAPEYSVDIRPDRLSSGDLWPSVYDGAKFSIGGDRIWWQHPGTHKRHPVETDLPDDVLATLQRLKPRGGSFRITPWNDVITLVEEPPNPTQTREQLHDLPRVIKNIIVLRRERGVEMLPIYVGSVDTVPIEVGEPRSLTDELSAEERAQLNSWAGSLGPTSTTDPDEHRVQDDTTDFPDDDPEDW
;
A
#
# COMPACT_ATOMS: atom_id res chain seq x y z
N MET A 1 -13.80 -13.31 -6.08
CA MET A 1 -14.37 -14.61 -5.64
C MET A 1 -13.43 -15.74 -6.07
N ASN A 2 -12.53 -16.18 -5.18
CA ASN A 2 -11.75 -17.42 -5.35
C ASN A 2 -12.45 -18.53 -4.57
N SER A 3 -13.53 -19.09 -5.13
CA SER A 3 -14.44 -20.00 -4.43
C SER A 3 -13.87 -21.40 -4.12
N ASN A 4 -12.58 -21.66 -4.36
CA ASN A 4 -11.97 -22.99 -4.27
C ASN A 4 -10.64 -23.04 -3.49
N ILE A 5 -10.27 -21.98 -2.76
CA ILE A 5 -9.06 -22.00 -1.93
C ILE A 5 -9.39 -22.41 -0.49
N HIS A 6 -8.66 -23.37 0.05
CA HIS A 6 -8.80 -23.88 1.41
C HIS A 6 -7.63 -23.44 2.30
N PRO A 7 -7.82 -23.31 3.63
CA PRO A 7 -6.72 -23.04 4.55
C PRO A 7 -5.55 -24.01 4.35
N GLY A 8 -4.36 -23.47 4.15
CA GLY A 8 -3.12 -24.20 3.83
C GLY A 8 -2.75 -24.23 2.35
N ASP A 9 -3.67 -23.91 1.45
CA ASP A 9 -3.37 -23.84 0.02
C ASP A 9 -2.43 -22.67 -0.31
N GLU A 10 -1.70 -22.79 -1.41
CA GLU A 10 -0.85 -21.72 -1.93
C GLU A 10 -1.71 -20.51 -2.34
N TRP A 11 -1.29 -19.32 -1.91
CA TRP A 11 -1.98 -18.08 -2.25
C TRP A 11 -1.53 -17.59 -3.63
N PRO A 12 -2.45 -17.41 -4.60
CA PRO A 12 -2.08 -17.03 -5.96
C PRO A 12 -1.72 -15.54 -6.11
N GLY A 13 -2.09 -14.71 -5.12
CA GLY A 13 -1.85 -13.27 -5.16
C GLY A 13 -0.55 -12.83 -4.49
N TYR A 14 -0.34 -11.53 -4.42
CA TYR A 14 0.85 -10.98 -3.77
C TYR A 14 0.73 -10.93 -2.24
N TYR A 15 1.85 -11.11 -1.54
CA TYR A 15 1.92 -10.98 -0.08
C TYR A 15 1.86 -9.51 0.36
N ARG A 16 0.65 -8.99 0.55
CA ARG A 16 0.36 -7.62 1.03
C ARG A 16 -0.86 -7.62 1.95
N GLY A 17 -1.11 -6.48 2.58
CA GLY A 17 -2.31 -6.29 3.41
C GLY A 17 -2.01 -5.71 4.78
N TYR A 18 -3.09 -5.56 5.55
CA TYR A 18 -3.12 -5.15 6.94
C TYR A 18 -2.40 -6.18 7.82
N ARG A 19 -1.58 -5.72 8.77
CA ARG A 19 -0.69 -6.60 9.53
C ARG A 19 -1.31 -7.00 10.85
N LEU A 20 -1.43 -8.29 11.07
CA LEU A 20 -1.76 -8.86 12.38
C LEU A 20 -0.69 -9.88 12.79
N GLN A 21 -0.65 -10.18 14.07
CA GLN A 21 0.19 -11.19 14.67
C GLN A 21 -0.67 -12.11 15.52
N THR A 22 -0.22 -13.35 15.64
CA THR A 22 -0.85 -14.38 16.47
C THR A 22 0.21 -15.11 17.30
N ASN A 23 -0.15 -15.58 18.49
CA ASN A 23 0.70 -16.38 19.39
C ASN A 23 0.13 -17.81 19.54
N PRO A 24 0.84 -18.73 20.22
CA PRO A 24 0.35 -20.09 20.49
C PRO A 24 -0.94 -20.15 21.30
N ASP A 25 -1.25 -19.09 22.05
CA ASP A 25 -2.45 -19.00 22.88
C ASP A 25 -3.71 -18.62 22.07
N GLY A 26 -3.55 -18.28 20.79
CA GLY A 26 -4.63 -17.91 19.88
C GLY A 26 -4.98 -16.42 19.87
N ASP A 27 -4.28 -15.60 20.65
CA ASP A 27 -4.48 -14.15 20.65
C ASP A 27 -4.10 -13.57 19.29
N VAL A 28 -4.89 -12.62 18.80
CA VAL A 28 -4.60 -11.89 17.56
C VAL A 28 -4.48 -10.41 17.86
N TRP A 29 -3.40 -9.77 17.41
CA TRP A 29 -3.17 -8.34 17.69
C TRP A 29 -2.53 -7.59 16.53
N TRP A 30 -2.78 -6.28 16.52
CA TRP A 30 -1.99 -5.30 15.80
C TRP A 30 -0.90 -4.72 16.70
N GLN A 31 0.24 -4.37 16.12
CA GLN A 31 1.33 -3.70 16.83
C GLN A 31 2.09 -2.78 15.88
N VAL A 32 2.49 -1.62 16.39
CA VAL A 32 3.34 -0.68 15.63
C VAL A 32 4.69 -1.34 15.32
N TYR A 33 5.27 -1.04 14.16
CA TYR A 33 6.56 -1.62 13.77
C TYR A 33 7.62 -1.36 14.85
N GLN A 34 8.25 -2.40 15.41
CA GLN A 34 9.20 -2.28 16.54
C GLN A 34 8.62 -1.62 17.81
N GLY A 35 7.31 -1.64 18.00
CA GLY A 35 6.68 -1.27 19.27
C GLY A 35 6.62 -2.44 20.24
N THR A 36 6.37 -2.13 21.51
CA THR A 36 6.10 -3.12 22.56
C THR A 36 4.61 -3.35 22.76
N ASP A 37 3.82 -2.30 22.54
CA ASP A 37 2.39 -2.34 22.87
C ASP A 37 1.60 -3.11 21.82
N ARG A 38 0.66 -3.93 22.30
CA ARG A 38 -0.23 -4.76 21.49
C ARG A 38 -1.64 -4.23 21.59
N LEU A 39 -2.32 -4.16 20.44
CA LEU A 39 -3.74 -3.89 20.35
C LEU A 39 -4.43 -5.16 19.88
N TYR A 40 -5.06 -5.89 20.80
CA TYR A 40 -5.74 -7.15 20.51
C TYR A 40 -7.01 -6.90 19.69
N VAL A 41 -7.26 -7.79 18.75
CA VAL A 41 -8.45 -7.77 17.91
C VAL A 41 -9.61 -8.32 18.72
N GLU A 42 -10.70 -7.56 18.85
CA GLU A 42 -11.94 -8.02 19.48
C GLU A 42 -13.14 -7.91 18.52
N PRO A 43 -14.02 -8.93 18.45
CA PRO A 43 -13.87 -10.25 19.08
C PRO A 43 -12.64 -11.03 18.55
N THR A 44 -12.06 -11.89 19.39
CA THR A 44 -10.92 -12.73 18.98
C THR A 44 -11.35 -13.62 17.81
N PRO A 45 -10.63 -13.61 16.68
CA PRO A 45 -10.98 -14.43 15.53
C PRO A 45 -10.43 -15.86 15.70
N ASP A 46 -11.09 -16.66 16.54
CA ASP A 46 -10.62 -17.99 16.96
C ASP A 46 -10.36 -18.94 15.77
N GLU A 47 -11.25 -18.99 14.79
CA GLU A 47 -11.10 -19.84 13.60
C GLU A 47 -9.83 -19.50 12.80
N LEU A 48 -9.52 -18.20 12.67
CA LEU A 48 -8.31 -17.73 12.02
C LEU A 48 -7.06 -18.14 12.81
N ALA A 49 -7.12 -18.05 14.14
CA ALA A 49 -6.03 -18.45 15.00
C ALA A 49 -5.76 -19.97 14.89
N ASP A 50 -6.81 -20.79 14.94
CA ASP A 50 -6.73 -22.25 14.80
C ASP A 50 -6.15 -22.68 13.45
N ASN A 51 -6.62 -22.06 12.36
CA ASN A 51 -6.11 -22.33 11.02
C ASN A 51 -4.63 -21.93 10.89
N LEU A 52 -4.24 -20.78 11.45
CA LEU A 52 -2.85 -20.35 11.43
C LEU A 52 -1.97 -21.28 12.27
N LEU A 53 -2.40 -21.68 13.47
CA LEU A 53 -1.64 -22.53 14.37
C LEU A 53 -1.45 -23.95 13.82
N SER A 54 -2.37 -24.40 12.97
CA SER A 54 -2.24 -25.63 12.19
C SER A 54 -1.11 -25.56 11.16
N LEU A 55 -0.82 -24.38 10.62
CA LEU A 55 0.31 -24.12 9.71
C LEU A 55 1.59 -23.77 10.46
N LYS A 56 1.47 -23.04 11.57
CA LYS A 56 2.58 -22.48 12.36
C LYS A 56 2.30 -22.61 13.85
N ARG A 57 2.84 -23.67 14.46
CA ARG A 57 2.63 -23.97 15.89
C ARG A 57 2.97 -22.84 16.86
N LEU A 58 3.89 -21.95 16.48
CA LEU A 58 4.30 -20.81 17.31
C LEU A 58 3.51 -19.51 17.03
N GLY A 59 2.49 -19.58 16.18
CA GLY A 59 1.83 -18.41 15.62
C GLY A 59 2.73 -17.68 14.61
N GLY A 60 2.53 -16.37 14.48
CA GLY A 60 3.35 -15.53 13.62
C GLY A 60 2.59 -14.38 12.98
N ARG A 61 3.19 -13.80 11.94
CA ARG A 61 2.61 -12.69 11.20
C ARG A 61 1.62 -13.19 10.16
N VAL A 62 0.50 -12.49 10.04
CA VAL A 62 -0.45 -12.65 8.95
C VAL A 62 -0.68 -11.30 8.27
N ARG A 63 -1.18 -11.37 7.03
CA ARG A 63 -1.68 -10.22 6.30
C ARG A 63 -3.14 -10.44 5.98
N VAL A 64 -3.95 -9.41 6.18
CA VAL A 64 -5.34 -9.37 5.74
C VAL A 64 -5.40 -8.48 4.51
N THR A 65 -5.72 -9.06 3.37
CA THR A 65 -5.84 -8.36 2.09
C THR A 65 -7.08 -7.48 2.06
N GLU A 66 -7.16 -6.63 1.03
CA GLU A 66 -8.32 -5.77 0.79
C GLU A 66 -9.63 -6.54 0.53
N ASP A 67 -9.58 -7.82 0.16
CA ASP A 67 -10.75 -8.68 0.00
C ASP A 67 -11.03 -9.57 1.24
N ASN A 68 -10.47 -9.21 2.39
CA ASN A 68 -10.55 -9.92 3.68
C ASN A 68 -9.90 -11.31 3.73
N SER A 69 -9.22 -11.76 2.67
CA SER A 69 -8.42 -12.97 2.70
C SER A 69 -7.23 -12.82 3.66
N VAL A 70 -6.94 -13.86 4.42
CA VAL A 70 -5.82 -13.89 5.37
C VAL A 70 -4.76 -14.82 4.86
N ILE A 71 -3.53 -14.30 4.79
CA ILE A 71 -2.39 -14.99 4.21
C ILE A 71 -1.19 -14.92 5.14
N THR A 72 -0.34 -15.93 5.08
CA THR A 72 0.90 -16.00 5.86
C THR A 72 2.04 -16.56 5.04
N ARG A 73 3.29 -16.25 5.43
CA ARG A 73 4.48 -16.85 4.82
C ARG A 73 4.97 -18.04 5.63
N VAL A 74 4.93 -19.24 5.10
CA VAL A 74 5.45 -20.45 5.75
C VAL A 74 6.85 -20.73 5.20
N GLU A 75 7.77 -21.12 6.07
CA GLU A 75 9.12 -21.52 5.67
C GLU A 75 9.07 -22.94 5.08
N GLU A 76 9.58 -23.11 3.88
CA GLU A 76 9.61 -24.38 3.16
C GLU A 76 11.02 -24.58 2.56
N GLY A 77 11.86 -25.33 3.28
CA GLY A 77 13.29 -25.46 2.93
C GLY A 77 14.03 -24.13 3.14
N ASP A 78 14.66 -23.63 2.07
CA ASP A 78 15.40 -22.35 2.09
C ASP A 78 14.56 -21.15 1.58
N ASP A 79 13.28 -21.37 1.24
CA ASP A 79 12.39 -20.33 0.71
C ASP A 79 11.11 -20.18 1.57
N TYR A 80 10.30 -19.17 1.24
CA TYR A 80 9.03 -18.89 1.88
C TYR A 80 7.89 -18.94 0.88
N GLU A 81 6.92 -19.81 1.15
CA GLU A 81 5.68 -19.87 0.39
C GLU A 81 4.59 -19.06 1.07
N VAL A 82 3.73 -18.42 0.28
CA VAL A 82 2.57 -17.69 0.80
C VAL A 82 1.39 -18.65 0.81
N ARG A 83 0.82 -18.89 1.99
CA ARG A 83 -0.32 -19.79 2.19
C ARG A 83 -1.55 -19.00 2.60
N TYR A 84 -2.71 -19.42 2.11
CA TYR A 84 -4.01 -18.95 2.57
C TYR A 84 -4.33 -19.55 3.95
N VAL A 85 -4.91 -18.75 4.84
CA VAL A 85 -5.23 -19.11 6.23
C VAL A 85 -6.73 -19.15 6.46
N GLY A 86 -7.49 -18.31 5.76
CA GLY A 86 -8.91 -18.13 5.97
C GLY A 86 -9.32 -16.69 5.70
N GLU A 87 -10.43 -16.25 6.26
CA GLU A 87 -10.89 -14.86 6.20
C GLU A 87 -10.81 -14.24 7.59
N LEU A 88 -10.67 -12.92 7.67
CA LEU A 88 -10.84 -12.21 8.94
C LEU A 88 -12.35 -12.06 9.17
N PRO A 89 -12.96 -12.71 10.19
CA PRO A 89 -14.35 -12.49 10.51
C PRO A 89 -14.55 -11.03 10.99
N SER A 90 -15.80 -10.64 11.23
CA SER A 90 -16.15 -9.32 11.75
C SER A 90 -15.34 -8.98 13.01
N ALA A 91 -14.26 -8.21 12.81
CA ALA A 91 -13.47 -7.59 13.86
C ALA A 91 -14.02 -6.19 14.08
N ASP A 92 -14.29 -5.83 15.33
CA ASP A 92 -14.90 -4.55 15.67
C ASP A 92 -13.84 -3.57 16.20
N LYS A 93 -12.94 -4.06 17.06
CA LYS A 93 -12.08 -3.21 17.86
C LYS A 93 -10.63 -3.70 17.94
N LEU A 94 -9.78 -2.73 18.25
CA LEU A 94 -8.40 -2.91 18.68
C LEU A 94 -8.29 -2.46 20.14
N VAL A 95 -7.93 -3.40 21.02
CA VAL A 95 -8.01 -3.25 22.46
C VAL A 95 -6.61 -3.32 23.09
N PRO A 96 -6.12 -2.26 23.76
CA PRO A 96 -4.86 -2.32 24.49
C PRO A 96 -4.90 -3.33 25.63
N GLN A 97 -3.82 -4.09 25.82
CA GLN A 97 -3.74 -5.15 26.84
C GLN A 97 -4.12 -4.68 28.26
N ASP A 98 -3.51 -3.58 28.68
CA ASP A 98 -3.56 -3.12 30.07
C ASP A 98 -4.53 -1.93 30.26
N ALA A 99 -5.21 -1.50 29.20
CA ALA A 99 -6.15 -0.37 29.25
C ALA A 99 -7.27 -0.49 28.20
N PRO A 100 -8.20 -1.45 28.38
CA PRO A 100 -9.29 -1.70 27.42
C PRO A 100 -10.21 -0.50 27.18
N GLU A 101 -10.32 0.43 28.13
CA GLU A 101 -11.11 1.65 28.00
C GLU A 101 -10.62 2.58 26.88
N TYR A 102 -9.39 2.38 26.39
CA TYR A 102 -8.84 3.09 25.25
C TYR A 102 -8.92 2.29 23.94
N SER A 103 -9.82 1.30 23.87
CA SER A 103 -10.12 0.58 22.64
C SER A 103 -10.45 1.55 21.50
N VAL A 104 -10.05 1.20 20.28
CA VAL A 104 -10.36 1.96 19.07
C VAL A 104 -11.10 1.07 18.09
N ASP A 105 -12.04 1.64 17.35
CA ASP A 105 -12.72 0.90 16.29
C ASP A 105 -11.72 0.56 15.19
N ILE A 106 -11.70 -0.70 14.77
CA ILE A 106 -10.79 -1.16 13.72
C ILE A 106 -11.25 -0.64 12.34
N ARG A 107 -12.58 -0.53 12.19
CA ARG A 107 -13.28 0.01 11.02
C ARG A 107 -14.16 1.19 11.47
N PRO A 108 -13.59 2.39 11.62
CA PRO A 108 -14.36 3.58 11.98
C PRO A 108 -15.37 3.92 10.88
N ASP A 109 -16.55 4.41 11.28
CA ASP A 109 -17.62 4.80 10.36
C ASP A 109 -17.73 6.34 10.22
N ARG A 110 -18.56 6.79 9.27
CA ARG A 110 -18.99 8.19 9.11
C ARG A 110 -17.86 9.20 8.87
N LEU A 111 -16.81 8.78 8.18
CA LEU A 111 -15.73 9.66 7.76
C LEU A 111 -16.04 10.32 6.41
N SER A 112 -15.63 11.57 6.28
CA SER A 112 -15.61 12.30 5.01
C SER A 112 -14.18 12.38 4.47
N SER A 113 -14.03 12.39 3.15
CA SER A 113 -12.74 12.63 2.49
C SER A 113 -12.05 13.87 3.08
N GLY A 114 -10.82 13.71 3.57
CA GLY A 114 -10.02 14.77 4.19
C GLY A 114 -10.02 14.73 5.72
N ASP A 115 -10.87 13.92 6.36
CA ASP A 115 -10.88 13.74 7.82
C ASP A 115 -9.65 12.96 8.30
N LEU A 116 -9.21 13.22 9.54
CA LEU A 116 -8.20 12.40 10.19
C LEU A 116 -8.69 10.96 10.36
N TRP A 117 -7.84 10.01 10.01
CA TRP A 117 -8.11 8.59 10.22
C TRP A 117 -8.03 8.23 11.71
N PRO A 118 -9.13 7.78 12.35
CA PRO A 118 -9.19 7.55 13.79
C PRO A 118 -8.85 6.12 14.21
N SER A 119 -8.18 5.37 13.34
CA SER A 119 -7.68 4.03 13.63
C SER A 119 -6.21 3.89 13.24
N VAL A 120 -5.67 2.68 13.24
CA VAL A 120 -4.26 2.47 12.88
C VAL A 120 -4.04 2.66 11.38
N TYR A 121 -2.94 3.32 11.01
CA TYR A 121 -2.56 3.48 9.59
C TYR A 121 -1.88 2.21 9.09
N ASP A 122 -2.67 1.27 8.60
CA ASP A 122 -2.21 0.00 8.04
C ASP A 122 -3.13 -0.51 6.93
N GLY A 123 -2.67 -1.52 6.19
CA GLY A 123 -3.34 -2.01 4.98
C GLY A 123 -2.36 -2.35 3.87
N ALA A 124 -2.88 -2.82 2.74
CA ALA A 124 -2.11 -3.02 1.52
C ALA A 124 -1.55 -1.68 1.04
N LYS A 125 -0.22 -1.58 0.91
CA LYS A 125 0.46 -0.34 0.51
C LYS A 125 0.56 -0.26 -1.01
N PHE A 126 0.09 0.86 -1.55
CA PHE A 126 0.22 1.21 -2.96
C PHE A 126 0.93 2.56 -3.09
N SER A 127 1.38 2.86 -4.29
CA SER A 127 1.99 4.13 -4.65
C SER A 127 1.28 4.75 -5.84
N ILE A 128 1.23 6.07 -5.86
CA ILE A 128 0.66 6.89 -6.92
C ILE A 128 1.68 7.90 -7.40
N GLY A 129 1.69 8.20 -8.70
CA GLY A 129 2.47 9.26 -9.33
C GLY A 129 1.86 9.67 -10.66
N GLY A 130 1.44 10.94 -10.77
CA GLY A 130 0.58 11.39 -11.86
C GLY A 130 -0.73 10.60 -11.87
N ASP A 131 -1.04 9.97 -13.01
CA ASP A 131 -2.22 9.11 -13.19
C ASP A 131 -1.92 7.62 -12.97
N ARG A 132 -0.68 7.27 -12.60
CA ARG A 132 -0.25 5.87 -12.47
C ARG A 132 -0.29 5.42 -11.03
N ILE A 133 -0.77 4.20 -10.83
CA ILE A 133 -0.78 3.51 -9.54
C ILE A 133 0.01 2.21 -9.68
N TRP A 134 0.82 1.89 -8.68
CA TRP A 134 1.56 0.63 -8.64
C TRP A 134 1.65 0.07 -7.22
N TRP A 135 1.78 -1.25 -7.15
CA TRP A 135 2.25 -1.95 -5.98
C TRP A 135 3.76 -2.21 -6.12
N GLN A 136 4.52 -2.05 -5.04
CA GLN A 136 5.95 -2.37 -5.05
C GLN A 136 6.18 -3.72 -4.38
N HIS A 137 6.81 -4.65 -5.10
CA HIS A 137 7.14 -5.95 -4.55
C HIS A 137 8.22 -5.80 -3.46
N PRO A 138 8.00 -6.28 -2.22
CA PRO A 138 8.89 -6.00 -1.10
C PRO A 138 10.26 -6.69 -1.20
N GLY A 139 10.35 -7.82 -1.89
CA GLY A 139 11.61 -8.55 -2.12
C GLY A 139 12.43 -8.04 -3.31
N THR A 140 11.81 -7.98 -4.50
CA THR A 140 12.48 -7.59 -5.76
C THR A 140 12.49 -6.08 -6.02
N HIS A 141 11.75 -5.28 -5.24
CA HIS A 141 11.54 -3.85 -5.43
C HIS A 141 10.90 -3.42 -6.78
N LYS A 142 10.50 -4.38 -7.62
CA LYS A 142 9.81 -4.12 -8.89
C LYS A 142 8.47 -3.40 -8.64
N ARG A 143 8.12 -2.49 -9.55
CA ARG A 143 6.86 -1.74 -9.53
C ARG A 143 5.87 -2.45 -10.45
N HIS A 144 4.88 -3.08 -9.86
CA HIS A 144 3.82 -3.78 -10.58
C HIS A 144 2.64 -2.83 -10.79
N PRO A 145 2.19 -2.60 -12.03
CA PRO A 145 1.06 -1.70 -12.29
C PRO A 145 -0.20 -2.22 -11.61
N VAL A 146 -1.01 -1.32 -11.05
CA VAL A 146 -2.38 -1.64 -10.64
C VAL A 146 -3.27 -1.57 -11.87
N GLU A 147 -4.02 -2.63 -12.14
CA GLU A 147 -4.91 -2.75 -13.30
C GLU A 147 -6.36 -2.40 -12.94
N THR A 148 -6.72 -2.51 -11.67
CA THR A 148 -8.04 -2.09 -11.19
C THR A 148 -8.12 -0.57 -11.09
N ASP A 149 -9.07 0.02 -11.80
CA ASP A 149 -9.38 1.43 -11.68
C ASP A 149 -9.93 1.77 -10.29
N LEU A 150 -9.40 2.85 -9.69
CA LEU A 150 -9.97 3.41 -8.47
C LEU A 150 -11.15 4.33 -8.82
N PRO A 151 -12.12 4.51 -7.90
CA PRO A 151 -13.16 5.52 -8.07
C PRO A 151 -12.59 6.91 -8.35
N ASP A 152 -13.21 7.65 -9.27
CA ASP A 152 -12.71 8.96 -9.74
C ASP A 152 -12.51 9.97 -8.60
N ASP A 153 -13.40 9.96 -7.61
CA ASP A 153 -13.35 10.84 -6.45
C ASP A 153 -12.20 10.49 -5.48
N VAL A 154 -11.91 9.20 -5.32
CA VAL A 154 -10.74 8.68 -4.60
C VAL A 154 -9.47 9.10 -5.32
N LEU A 155 -9.38 8.89 -6.64
CA LEU A 155 -8.21 9.23 -7.43
C LEU A 155 -7.94 10.74 -7.42
N ALA A 156 -8.96 11.55 -7.68
CA ALA A 156 -8.86 13.02 -7.65
C ALA A 156 -8.44 13.53 -6.26
N THR A 157 -8.94 12.91 -5.19
CA THR A 157 -8.54 13.25 -3.82
C THR A 157 -7.09 12.86 -3.54
N LEU A 158 -6.65 11.66 -3.94
CA LEU A 158 -5.24 11.26 -3.82
C LEU A 158 -4.33 12.23 -4.57
N GLN A 159 -4.64 12.58 -5.81
CA GLN A 159 -3.84 13.51 -6.60
C GLN A 159 -3.77 14.91 -5.96
N ARG A 160 -4.87 15.39 -5.39
CA ARG A 160 -4.91 16.66 -4.65
C ARG A 160 -4.04 16.62 -3.38
N LEU A 161 -4.09 15.53 -2.62
CA LEU A 161 -3.33 15.35 -1.38
C LEU A 161 -1.85 14.98 -1.64
N LYS A 162 -1.56 14.40 -2.80
CA LYS A 162 -0.24 13.87 -3.22
C LYS A 162 0.13 14.35 -4.62
N PRO A 163 0.29 15.66 -4.85
CA PRO A 163 0.57 16.20 -6.19
C PRO A 163 1.90 15.74 -6.78
N ARG A 164 2.89 15.43 -5.92
CA ARG A 164 4.20 14.87 -6.31
C ARG A 164 4.23 13.34 -6.27
N GLY A 165 3.08 12.70 -6.13
CA GLY A 165 2.96 11.29 -5.84
C GLY A 165 3.23 10.95 -4.36
N GLY A 166 3.18 9.67 -4.04
CA GLY A 166 3.37 9.17 -2.70
C GLY A 166 2.79 7.78 -2.50
N SER A 167 2.67 7.35 -1.25
CA SER A 167 2.01 6.09 -0.91
C SER A 167 0.68 6.31 -0.22
N PHE A 168 -0.25 5.41 -0.48
CA PHE A 168 -1.50 5.27 0.25
C PHE A 168 -1.67 3.80 0.64
N ARG A 169 -2.70 3.53 1.44
CA ARG A 169 -3.08 2.17 1.83
C ARG A 169 -4.55 1.93 1.59
N ILE A 170 -4.87 0.68 1.31
CA ILE A 170 -6.24 0.17 1.29
C ILE A 170 -6.39 -0.83 2.44
N THR A 171 -7.38 -0.62 3.29
CA THR A 171 -7.69 -1.51 4.43
C THR A 171 -8.45 -2.77 3.95
N PRO A 172 -8.61 -3.79 4.80
CA PRO A 172 -9.49 -4.94 4.51
C PRO A 172 -10.97 -4.57 4.33
N TRP A 173 -11.34 -3.36 4.75
CA TRP A 173 -12.70 -2.83 4.62
C TRP A 173 -12.83 -1.84 3.46
N ASN A 174 -11.88 -1.86 2.53
CA ASN A 174 -11.84 -1.05 1.32
C ASN A 174 -11.62 0.45 1.57
N ASP A 175 -11.31 0.88 2.80
CA ASP A 175 -11.01 2.28 3.09
C ASP A 175 -9.64 2.65 2.55
N VAL A 176 -9.59 3.79 1.86
CA VAL A 176 -8.36 4.38 1.33
C VAL A 176 -7.85 5.43 2.29
N ILE A 177 -6.61 5.26 2.73
CA ILE A 177 -5.95 6.14 3.70
C ILE A 177 -4.57 6.57 3.19
N THR A 178 -4.22 7.84 3.38
CA THR A 178 -2.90 8.37 3.00
C THR A 178 -2.29 9.18 4.12
N LEU A 179 -0.98 9.36 4.10
CA LEU A 179 -0.27 10.23 5.04
C LEU A 179 -0.01 11.58 4.39
N VAL A 180 -0.32 12.70 5.03
CA VAL A 180 -0.02 14.04 4.49
C VAL A 180 0.80 14.86 5.48
N GLU A 181 1.73 15.67 4.97
CA GLU A 181 2.49 16.65 5.77
C GLU A 181 1.60 17.84 6.11
N GLU A 182 0.91 18.36 5.09
CA GLU A 182 0.01 19.50 5.22
C GLU A 182 -1.43 19.05 4.99
N PRO A 183 -2.26 18.97 6.04
CA PRO A 183 -3.65 18.60 5.89
C PRO A 183 -4.46 19.71 5.20
N PRO A 184 -5.47 19.35 4.38
CA PRO A 184 -6.20 20.31 3.54
C PRO A 184 -6.97 21.36 4.35
N ASN A 185 -7.41 21.03 5.57
CA ASN A 185 -8.11 21.95 6.47
C ASN A 185 -7.46 21.94 7.88
N PRO A 186 -6.47 22.83 8.14
CA PRO A 186 -5.73 22.82 9.41
C PRO A 186 -6.59 23.08 10.65
N THR A 187 -7.67 23.88 10.54
CA THR A 187 -8.55 24.18 11.68
C THR A 187 -9.36 22.96 12.08
N GLN A 188 -10.04 22.34 11.11
CA GLN A 188 -10.78 21.08 11.32
C GLN A 188 -9.84 19.97 11.78
N THR A 189 -8.62 19.90 11.23
CA THR A 189 -7.62 18.90 11.64
C THR A 189 -7.24 19.06 13.10
N ARG A 190 -7.13 20.29 13.62
CA ARG A 190 -6.84 20.50 15.05
C ARG A 190 -7.98 20.03 15.95
N GLU A 191 -9.23 20.27 15.55
CA GLU A 191 -10.41 19.79 16.27
C GLU A 191 -10.47 18.26 16.26
N GLN A 192 -10.34 17.64 15.09
CA GLN A 192 -10.29 16.18 14.97
C GLN A 192 -9.12 15.58 15.76
N LEU A 193 -7.94 16.22 15.73
CA LEU A 193 -6.79 15.78 16.50
C LEU A 193 -7.07 15.82 18.00
N HIS A 194 -7.84 16.79 18.49
CA HIS A 194 -8.29 16.84 19.89
C HIS A 194 -9.24 15.69 20.21
N ASP A 195 -10.07 15.26 19.27
CA ASP A 195 -11.08 14.21 19.50
C ASP A 195 -10.59 12.79 19.17
N LEU A 196 -9.41 12.66 18.53
CA LEU A 196 -8.82 11.35 18.23
C LEU A 196 -8.65 10.48 19.50
N PRO A 197 -8.83 9.15 19.39
CA PRO A 197 -8.57 8.26 20.50
C PRO A 197 -7.14 8.37 21.01
N ARG A 198 -6.96 8.24 22.32
CA ARG A 198 -5.65 8.38 23.00
C ARG A 198 -4.58 7.48 22.38
N VAL A 199 -4.93 6.25 22.06
CA VAL A 199 -4.03 5.27 21.42
C VAL A 199 -3.54 5.79 20.07
N ILE A 200 -4.43 6.34 19.24
CA ILE A 200 -4.08 6.85 17.91
C ILE A 200 -3.18 8.08 18.01
N LYS A 201 -3.47 9.01 18.94
CA LYS A 201 -2.59 10.15 19.23
C LYS A 201 -1.17 9.69 19.59
N ASN A 202 -1.05 8.69 20.46
CA ASN A 202 0.25 8.13 20.84
C ASN A 202 0.98 7.49 19.65
N ILE A 203 0.26 6.76 18.79
CA ILE A 203 0.83 6.19 17.55
C ILE A 203 1.32 7.30 16.60
N ILE A 204 0.62 8.43 16.50
CA ILE A 204 1.07 9.59 15.72
C ILE A 204 2.37 10.16 16.32
N VAL A 205 2.43 10.35 17.65
CA VAL A 205 3.63 10.84 18.34
C VAL A 205 4.83 9.93 18.11
N LEU A 206 4.66 8.61 18.31
CA LEU A 206 5.73 7.63 18.09
C LEU A 206 6.25 7.61 16.64
N ARG A 207 5.38 7.84 15.66
CA ARG A 207 5.78 7.97 14.25
C ARG A 207 6.57 9.25 14.01
N ARG A 208 6.14 10.36 14.60
CA ARG A 208 6.84 11.65 14.50
C ARG A 208 8.23 11.60 15.11
N GLU A 209 8.40 10.99 16.28
CA GLU A 209 9.72 10.78 16.93
C GLU A 209 10.68 9.98 16.06
N ARG A 210 10.16 9.20 15.11
CA ARG A 210 10.93 8.39 14.15
C ARG A 210 11.10 9.08 12.79
N GLY A 211 10.82 10.38 12.71
CA GLY A 211 11.00 11.18 11.49
C GLY A 211 9.82 11.14 10.51
N VAL A 212 8.67 10.59 10.91
CA VAL A 212 7.45 10.63 10.08
C VAL A 212 6.55 11.76 10.57
N GLU A 213 6.72 12.95 10.01
CA GLU A 213 5.95 14.15 10.35
C GLU A 213 4.66 14.27 9.52
N MET A 214 3.90 13.18 9.40
CA MET A 214 2.67 13.13 8.59
C MET A 214 1.46 12.61 9.37
N LEU A 215 0.29 13.13 9.03
CA LEU A 215 -1.00 12.74 9.61
C LEU A 215 -1.75 11.78 8.67
N PRO A 216 -2.39 10.73 9.20
CA PRO A 216 -3.21 9.85 8.39
C PRO A 216 -4.56 10.49 8.11
N ILE A 217 -4.94 10.52 6.83
CA ILE A 217 -6.16 11.14 6.30
C ILE A 217 -6.96 10.08 5.56
N TYR A 218 -8.27 10.08 5.79
CA TYR A 218 -9.24 9.30 5.04
C TYR A 218 -9.47 9.93 3.66
N VAL A 219 -9.42 9.10 2.61
CA VAL A 219 -9.57 9.54 1.22
C VAL A 219 -10.96 9.17 0.70
N GLY A 220 -11.46 7.98 1.02
CA GLY A 220 -12.70 7.41 0.49
C GLY A 220 -12.66 5.89 0.55
N SER A 221 -13.51 5.22 -0.20
CA SER A 221 -13.58 3.75 -0.26
C SER A 221 -13.45 3.24 -1.69
N VAL A 222 -12.99 2.00 -1.86
CA VAL A 222 -13.02 1.30 -3.15
C VAL A 222 -14.18 0.32 -3.23
N ASP A 223 -14.81 0.22 -4.38
CA ASP A 223 -15.96 -0.67 -4.59
C ASP A 223 -15.56 -2.01 -5.24
N THR A 224 -14.41 -2.02 -5.93
CA THR A 224 -13.88 -3.18 -6.64
C THR A 224 -12.72 -3.79 -5.87
N VAL A 225 -12.89 -5.03 -5.40
CA VAL A 225 -11.85 -5.83 -4.74
C VAL A 225 -11.90 -7.29 -5.22
N PRO A 226 -10.75 -8.00 -5.24
CA PRO A 226 -9.40 -7.54 -4.89
C PRO A 226 -8.82 -6.55 -5.91
N ILE A 227 -7.78 -5.81 -5.52
CA ILE A 227 -7.10 -4.88 -6.43
C ILE A 227 -6.14 -5.67 -7.33
N GLU A 228 -6.46 -5.78 -8.60
CA GLU A 228 -5.64 -6.50 -9.57
C GLU A 228 -4.33 -5.75 -9.82
N VAL A 229 -3.24 -6.52 -9.84
CA VAL A 229 -1.89 -6.02 -10.05
C VAL A 229 -1.25 -6.87 -11.13
N GLY A 230 -0.85 -6.20 -12.21
CA GLY A 230 -0.23 -6.82 -13.37
C GLY A 230 1.27 -7.04 -13.19
N GLU A 231 1.86 -7.77 -14.12
CA GLU A 231 3.31 -7.89 -14.20
C GLU A 231 3.94 -6.64 -14.83
N PRO A 232 5.07 -6.14 -14.30
CA PRO A 232 5.79 -5.05 -14.95
C PRO A 232 6.29 -5.48 -16.31
N ARG A 233 6.19 -4.57 -17.27
CA ARG A 233 6.82 -4.73 -18.58
C ARG A 233 8.32 -4.98 -18.45
N SER A 234 8.81 -6.00 -19.14
CA SER A 234 10.24 -6.24 -19.35
C SER A 234 10.72 -5.53 -20.61
N LEU A 235 12.00 -5.12 -20.60
CA LEU A 235 12.69 -4.61 -21.79
C LEU A 235 12.84 -5.68 -22.89
N THR A 236 12.68 -6.94 -22.53
CA THR A 236 12.77 -8.09 -23.45
C THR A 236 11.42 -8.53 -24.00
N ASP A 237 10.32 -7.92 -23.56
CA ASP A 237 8.99 -8.30 -24.03
C ASP A 237 8.81 -7.88 -25.48
N GLU A 238 8.19 -8.74 -26.29
CA GLU A 238 7.83 -8.40 -27.65
C GLU A 238 6.79 -7.27 -27.66
N LEU A 239 6.99 -6.27 -28.51
CA LEU A 239 5.97 -5.25 -28.76
C LEU A 239 4.73 -5.89 -29.38
N SER A 240 3.55 -5.59 -28.86
CA SER A 240 2.28 -5.93 -29.50
C SER A 240 2.10 -5.19 -30.83
N ALA A 241 1.17 -5.64 -31.67
CA ALA A 241 0.89 -5.00 -32.97
C ALA A 241 0.47 -3.54 -32.81
N GLU A 242 -0.32 -3.23 -31.77
CA GLU A 242 -0.75 -1.87 -31.46
C GLU A 242 0.41 -1.00 -30.98
N GLU A 243 1.25 -1.49 -30.08
CA GLU A 243 2.43 -0.73 -29.61
C GLU A 243 3.42 -0.48 -30.75
N ARG A 244 3.63 -1.46 -31.64
CA ARG A 244 4.42 -1.25 -32.86
C ARG A 244 3.80 -0.16 -33.72
N ALA A 245 2.49 -0.15 -33.90
CA ALA A 245 1.80 0.88 -34.68
C ALA A 245 1.90 2.27 -34.02
N GLN A 246 1.73 2.38 -32.70
CA GLN A 246 1.89 3.62 -31.95
C GLN A 246 3.34 4.12 -32.01
N LEU A 247 4.31 3.24 -31.81
CA LEU A 247 5.74 3.58 -31.92
C LEU A 247 6.09 4.07 -33.33
N ASN A 248 5.59 3.39 -34.37
CA ASN A 248 5.81 3.80 -35.75
C ASN A 248 5.12 5.14 -36.07
N SER A 249 3.91 5.37 -35.54
CA SER A 249 3.20 6.64 -35.69
C SER A 249 3.94 7.77 -34.99
N TRP A 250 4.44 7.54 -33.78
CA TRP A 250 5.23 8.51 -33.04
C TRP A 250 6.56 8.80 -33.74
N ALA A 251 7.30 7.76 -34.15
CA ALA A 251 8.54 7.90 -34.91
C ALA A 251 8.33 8.67 -36.22
N GLY A 252 7.21 8.45 -36.92
CA GLY A 252 6.84 9.20 -38.11
C GLY A 252 6.39 10.65 -37.84
N SER A 253 6.03 10.98 -36.59
CA SER A 253 5.68 12.34 -36.17
C SER A 253 6.87 13.18 -35.71
N LEU A 254 8.00 12.52 -35.42
CA LEU A 254 9.26 13.21 -35.19
C LEU A 254 9.70 13.82 -36.53
N GLY A 255 9.75 15.15 -36.58
CA GLY A 255 10.12 15.89 -37.78
C GLY A 255 11.49 15.46 -38.34
N PRO A 256 11.82 15.82 -39.59
CA PRO A 256 13.09 15.43 -40.19
C PRO A 256 14.25 15.93 -39.33
N THR A 257 14.98 15.00 -38.72
CA THR A 257 16.30 15.29 -38.16
C THR A 257 17.20 15.63 -39.33
N SER A 258 17.72 16.85 -39.38
CA SER A 258 18.77 17.21 -40.33
C SER A 258 19.95 16.28 -40.14
N THR A 259 20.42 15.64 -41.21
CA THR A 259 21.67 14.89 -41.20
C THR A 259 22.80 15.88 -40.85
N THR A 260 23.33 15.78 -39.64
CA THR A 260 24.57 16.48 -39.25
C THR A 260 25.70 15.92 -40.10
N ASP A 261 26.46 16.81 -40.73
CA ASP A 261 27.64 16.44 -41.51
C ASP A 261 28.66 15.78 -40.57
N PRO A 262 29.20 14.58 -40.88
CA PRO A 262 30.23 13.97 -40.04
C PRO A 262 31.48 14.85 -39.86
N ASP A 263 31.73 15.83 -40.73
CA ASP A 263 32.79 16.83 -40.58
C ASP A 263 32.45 17.97 -39.59
N GLU A 264 31.19 18.09 -39.14
CA GLU A 264 30.77 18.96 -38.04
C GLU A 264 31.04 18.34 -36.65
N HIS A 265 31.43 17.06 -36.58
CA HIS A 265 31.99 16.45 -35.36
C HIS A 265 33.45 16.85 -35.15
N ARG A 266 33.73 18.16 -35.10
CA ARG A 266 34.97 18.64 -34.50
C ARG A 266 34.74 18.77 -33.01
N VAL A 267 35.43 17.93 -32.23
CA VAL A 267 35.67 18.21 -30.81
C VAL A 267 36.50 19.49 -30.77
N GLN A 268 35.82 20.63 -30.68
CA GLN A 268 36.43 21.89 -30.31
C GLN A 268 36.74 21.78 -28.82
N ASP A 269 38.03 21.65 -28.50
CA ASP A 269 38.56 21.81 -27.14
C ASP A 269 38.50 23.31 -26.80
N ASP A 270 37.29 23.81 -26.60
CA ASP A 270 37.04 25.16 -26.13
C ASP A 270 35.87 25.09 -25.15
N THR A 271 36.19 25.44 -23.91
CA THR A 271 35.28 25.65 -22.78
C THR A 271 34.02 26.41 -23.21
N THR A 272 32.96 25.66 -23.52
CA THR A 272 31.61 26.18 -23.75
C THR A 272 30.62 25.19 -23.16
N ASP A 273 29.76 25.67 -22.26
CA ASP A 273 28.64 24.92 -21.67
C ASP A 273 27.78 24.33 -22.81
N PHE A 274 27.89 23.03 -23.01
CA PHE A 274 26.84 22.27 -23.71
C PHE A 274 25.66 22.18 -22.76
N PRO A 275 24.40 22.45 -23.19
CA PRO A 275 23.26 22.02 -22.41
C PRO A 275 23.37 20.50 -22.21
N ASP A 276 23.32 20.07 -20.96
CA ASP A 276 23.34 18.66 -20.61
C ASP A 276 22.08 18.02 -21.21
N ASP A 277 22.27 17.25 -22.29
CA ASP A 277 21.20 16.49 -22.97
C ASP A 277 20.90 15.17 -22.24
N ASP A 278 21.62 14.90 -21.14
CA ASP A 278 21.30 13.85 -20.19
C ASP A 278 20.21 14.41 -19.25
N PRO A 279 18.99 13.83 -19.22
CA PRO A 279 17.99 14.27 -18.26
C PRO A 279 18.53 14.00 -16.85
N GLU A 280 18.81 15.07 -16.10
CA GLU A 280 19.44 15.01 -14.76
C GLU A 280 18.64 14.22 -13.70
N ASP A 281 17.47 13.70 -14.03
CA ASP A 281 16.62 12.94 -13.11
C ASP A 281 16.02 11.69 -13.76
N TRP A 282 16.58 10.52 -13.44
CA TRP A 282 15.94 9.21 -13.54
C TRP A 282 16.04 8.43 -12.23
#